data_AF-A0A978S8J8-F1
#
_entry.id   AF-A0A978S8J8-F1
#
_cell.length_a   1.000
_cell.length_b   1.000
_cell.length_c   1.000
_cell.angle_alpha   90.00
_cell.angle_beta   90.00
_cell.angle_gamma   90.00
#
_symmetry.space_group_name_H-M   'P 1'
#
loop_
_entity.id
_entity.type
_entity.pdbx_description
1 polymer ?
#
loop_
_entity_poly.entity_id
_entity_poly.type
_entity_poly.pdbx_seq_one_letter_code
_entity_poly.pdbx_strand_id
1 'polypeptide(L)' 'MSQIHSALAYYWDHQQELDADMQRRFEYAEQLRQEAGPSALVKKLRHRGLIK' A
#
# COMPACT_ATOMS: atom_id res chain seq x y z
N MET A 1 0.75 -24.41 -12.65
CA MET A 1 2.08 -24.39 -12.00
C MET A 1 3.15 -23.66 -12.81
N SER A 2 3.26 -23.87 -14.14
CA SER A 2 4.27 -23.19 -14.99
C SER A 2 4.27 -21.64 -14.88
N GLN A 3 3.10 -21.00 -14.84
CA GLN A 3 2.97 -19.54 -14.74
C GLN A 3 3.48 -18.95 -13.40
N ILE A 4 3.36 -19.70 -12.30
CA ILE A 4 3.87 -19.25 -10.99
C ILE A 4 5.40 -19.30 -11.00
N HIS A 5 5.99 -20.36 -11.58
CA HIS A 5 7.43 -20.48 -11.72
C HIS A 5 8.02 -19.41 -12.65
N SER A 6 7.36 -19.07 -13.75
CA SER A 6 7.81 -17.97 -14.63
C SER A 6 7.71 -16.61 -13.97
N ALA A 7 6.67 -16.35 -13.18
CA ALA A 7 6.53 -15.09 -12.44
C ALA A 7 7.61 -14.92 -11.36
N LEU A 8 7.96 -16.02 -10.66
CA LEU A 8 9.03 -16.02 -9.67
C LEU A 8 10.42 -15.84 -10.30
N ALA A 9 10.69 -16.49 -11.44
CA ALA A 9 11.95 -16.31 -12.17
C ALA A 9 12.12 -14.85 -12.64
N TYR A 10 11.06 -14.26 -13.21
CA TYR A 10 11.07 -12.86 -13.61
C TYR A 10 11.27 -11.92 -12.40
N TYR A 11 10.63 -12.22 -11.26
CA TYR A 11 10.86 -11.44 -10.04
C TYR A 11 12.33 -11.50 -9.61
N TRP A 12 12.98 -12.66 -9.64
CA TRP A 12 14.39 -12.76 -9.26
C TRP A 12 15.33 -11.99 -10.20
N ASP A 13 15.04 -11.96 -11.50
CA ASP A 13 15.82 -11.19 -12.47
C ASP A 13 15.62 -9.66 -12.31
N HIS A 14 14.48 -9.24 -11.76
CA HIS A 14 14.08 -7.83 -11.63
C HIS A 14 13.83 -7.38 -10.17
N GLN A 15 14.34 -8.13 -9.19
CA GLN A 15 13.94 -7.99 -7.79
C GLN A 15 14.19 -6.58 -7.25
N GLN A 16 15.37 -6.01 -7.53
CA GLN A 16 15.72 -4.67 -7.07
C GLN A 16 14.83 -3.58 -7.64
N GLU A 17 14.44 -3.70 -8.92
CA GLU A 17 13.57 -2.73 -9.59
C GLU A 17 12.15 -2.79 -9.00
N LEU A 18 11.64 -4.00 -8.80
CA LEU A 18 10.32 -4.23 -8.23
C LEU A 18 10.25 -3.79 -6.77
N ASP A 19 11.26 -4.10 -5.97
CA ASP A 19 11.34 -3.69 -4.57
C ASP A 19 11.43 -2.16 -4.45
N ALA A 20 12.24 -1.51 -5.30
CA ALA A 20 12.31 -0.05 -5.36
C ALA A 20 10.97 0.58 -5.78
N ASP A 21 10.28 -0.01 -6.76
CA ASP A 21 8.98 0.50 -7.20
C ASP A 21 7.89 0.33 -6.14
N MET A 22 7.87 -0.83 -5.46
CA MET A 22 6.99 -1.06 -4.31
C MET A 22 7.22 -0.05 -3.19
N GLN A 23 8.49 0.22 -2.87
CA GLN A 23 8.84 1.20 -1.84
C GLN A 23 8.37 2.61 -2.21
N ARG A 24 8.59 3.06 -3.45
CA ARG A 24 8.12 4.38 -3.92
C ARG A 24 6.61 4.51 -3.83
N ARG A 25 5.87 3.49 -4.24
CA ARG A 25 4.39 3.50 -4.17
C ARG A 25 3.90 3.51 -2.74
N PHE A 26 4.57 2.79 -1.85
CA PHE A 26 4.28 2.79 -0.43
C PHE A 26 4.49 4.19 0.17
N GLU A 27 5.65 4.80 -0.04
CA GLU A 27 5.96 6.15 0.44
C GLU A 27 4.96 7.20 -0.08
N TYR A 28 4.60 7.11 -1.36
CA TYR A 28 3.60 7.98 -1.95
C TYR A 28 2.21 7.80 -1.30
N ALA A 29 1.79 6.56 -1.05
CA ALA A 29 0.54 6.28 -0.36
C ALA A 29 0.56 6.81 1.09
N GLU A 30 1.69 6.71 1.78
CA GLU A 30 1.87 7.25 3.13
C GLU A 30 1.77 8.79 3.13
N GLN A 31 2.39 9.46 2.16
CA GLN A 31 2.29 10.91 1.98
C GLN A 31 0.84 11.34 1.75
N LEU A 32 0.15 10.70 0.80
CA LEU A 32 -1.27 10.99 0.53
C LEU A 32 -2.15 10.75 1.76
N ARG A 33 -1.87 9.71 2.55
CA ARG A 33 -2.60 9.45 3.79
C ARG A 33 -2.41 10.56 4.82
N GLN A 34 -1.20 11.10 4.93
CA GLN A 34 -0.90 12.22 5.84
C GLN A 34 -1.59 13.50 5.37
N GLU A 35 -1.57 13.78 4.07
CA GLU A 35 -2.19 14.96 3.45
C GLU A 35 -3.72 14.94 3.52
N ALA A 36 -4.34 13.79 3.26
CA ALA A 36 -5.80 13.65 3.25
C ALA A 36 -6.44 13.91 4.63
N GLY A 37 -5.65 13.78 5.71
CA GLY A 37 -6.11 14.01 7.07
C GLY A 37 -7.22 13.03 7.51
N PRO A 38 -7.81 13.26 8.69
CA PRO A 38 -8.83 12.36 9.24
C PRO A 38 -10.12 12.40 8.41
N SER A 39 -10.47 11.25 7.83
CA SER A 39 -11.71 11.02 7.09
C SER A 39 -12.94 11.52 7.87
N ALA A 40 -13.81 12.27 7.19
CA ALA A 40 -15.05 12.78 7.78
C ALA A 40 -15.93 11.66 8.33
N LEU A 41 -15.92 10.49 7.69
CA LEU A 41 -16.62 9.31 8.18
C LEU A 41 -16.02 8.81 9.50
N VAL A 42 -14.69 8.70 9.59
CA VAL A 42 -14.00 8.27 10.82
C VAL A 42 -14.30 9.24 11.97
N LYS A 43 -14.28 10.56 11.72
CA LYS A 43 -14.70 11.57 12.71
C LYS A 43 -16.13 11.33 13.20
N LYS A 44 -17.07 11.10 12.29
CA LYS A 44 -18.49 10.83 12.61
C LYS A 44 -18.66 9.54 13.41
N LEU A 45 -17.93 8.48 13.07
CA LEU A 45 -18.00 7.19 13.77
C LEU A 45 -17.39 7.27 15.17
N ARG A 46 -16.26 7.98 15.35
CA ARG A 46 -15.68 8.27 16.68
C ARG A 46 -16.63 9.07 17.56
N HIS A 47 -17.25 10.12 17.02
CA HIS A 47 -18.24 10.91 17.76
C HIS A 47 -19.46 10.07 18.20
N ARG A 48 -19.79 9.01 17.47
CA ARG A 48 -20.87 8.07 17.81
C ARG A 48 -20.43 6.94 18.74
N GLY A 49 -19.15 6.87 19.13
CA GLY A 49 -18.61 5.79 19.97
C GLY A 49 -18.54 4.42 19.29
N LEU A 50 -18.66 4.36 17.96
CA LEU A 50 -18.70 3.10 17.20
C LEU A 50 -17.29 2.55 16.90
N ILE A 51 -16.28 3.41 16.97
CA ILE A 51 -14.86 3.07 16.81
C ILE A 51 -14.03 3.87 17.82
N LYS A 52 -12.95 3.29 18.33
CA LYS A 52 -12.01 3.95 19.25
C LYS A 52 -11.04 4.88 18.52
#